data_AF-A0A530LD26-F1
#
_entry.id   AF-A0A530LD26-F1
#
_cell.length_a   1.000
_cell.length_b   1.000
_cell.length_c   1.000
_cell.angle_alpha   90.00
_cell.angle_beta   90.00
_cell.angle_gamma   90.00
#
_symmetry.space_group_name_H-M   'P 1'
#
loop_
_entity.id
_entity.type
_entity.pdbx_description
1 polymer ?
#
loop_
_entity_poly.entity_id
_entity_poly.type
_entity_poly.pdbx_seq_one_letter_code
_entity_poly.pdbx_strand_id
1 'polypeptide(L)'
;FEDSGVLFESSYFLTFVWLPPAEEASRMESWLYEGREKTGIDPWELLKSFVNGTDRVLNLIEGFVPEAGWLDDGETLSYLHSTISTKRHRVRVPETPMHLDALLVDQPLAGGLEPRLGDAHLRTLTITGFPTMTFPGILDDLNRLAFPYRWSTRAIMLDKTDATKLVTKIRRQWFAKRKSVATILKEVMTNEASVLVDTDAANKAADADAALQDLGSDQVGEAYV
;
A
#
# COMPACT_ATOMS: atom_id res chain seq x y z
N PHE A 1 -19.38 23.93 32.51
CA PHE A 1 -18.53 24.40 31.41
C PHE A 1 -17.05 24.33 31.80
N GLU A 2 -16.62 23.24 32.47
CA GLU A 2 -15.31 23.18 33.15
C GLU A 2 -14.62 21.84 32.91
N ASP A 3 -14.83 21.24 31.73
CA ASP A 3 -14.17 19.99 31.33
C ASP A 3 -13.89 19.98 29.83
N SER A 4 -13.36 21.10 29.31
CA SER A 4 -12.82 21.13 27.95
C SER A 4 -11.49 20.40 27.94
N GLY A 5 -11.57 19.06 27.95
CA GLY A 5 -10.44 18.19 27.66
C GLY A 5 -9.81 18.56 26.31
N VAL A 6 -8.57 18.13 26.09
CA VAL A 6 -7.90 18.27 24.79
C VAL A 6 -8.67 17.43 23.78
N LEU A 7 -9.42 18.09 22.89
CA LEU A 7 -10.14 17.43 21.80
C LEU A 7 -9.18 17.19 20.65
N PHE A 8 -9.20 15.96 20.10
CA PHE A 8 -8.41 15.56 18.94
C PHE A 8 -9.33 15.29 17.75
N GLU A 9 -8.84 15.60 16.55
CA GLU A 9 -9.52 15.36 15.29
C GLU A 9 -8.66 14.46 14.41
N SER A 10 -9.26 13.38 13.90
CA SER A 10 -8.66 12.47 12.93
C SER A 10 -9.04 12.90 11.52
N SER A 11 -8.04 13.03 10.66
CA SER A 11 -8.20 13.29 9.22
C SER A 11 -7.59 12.13 8.45
N TYR A 12 -8.29 11.67 7.41
CA TYR A 12 -7.89 10.51 6.61
C TYR A 12 -7.55 10.96 5.19
N PHE A 13 -6.45 10.43 4.66
CA PHE A 13 -5.97 10.74 3.31
C PHE A 13 -5.64 9.44 2.58
N LEU A 14 -6.08 9.34 1.34
CA LEU A 14 -5.73 8.26 0.42
C LEU A 14 -4.93 8.85 -0.74
N THR A 15 -3.73 8.32 -0.97
CA THR A 15 -2.86 8.79 -2.06
C THR A 15 -2.61 7.64 -3.02
N PHE A 16 -3.01 7.82 -4.29
CA PHE A 16 -2.63 6.92 -5.36
C PHE A 16 -1.31 7.36 -5.97
N VAL A 17 -0.35 6.44 -6.04
CA VAL A 17 0.95 6.67 -6.67
C VAL A 17 1.07 5.71 -7.83
N TRP A 18 1.41 6.26 -8.99
CA TRP A 18 1.58 5.49 -10.21
C TRP A 18 2.88 5.86 -10.90
N LEU A 19 3.59 4.83 -11.37
CA LEU A 19 4.74 4.97 -12.23
C LEU A 19 4.31 4.58 -13.65
N PRO A 20 4.37 5.50 -14.63
CA PRO A 20 4.03 5.16 -16.00
C PRO A 20 4.94 4.04 -16.54
N PRO A 21 4.39 3.11 -17.35
CA PRO A 21 5.18 2.03 -17.92
C PRO A 21 6.33 2.57 -18.77
N ALA A 22 7.48 1.90 -18.72
CA ALA A 22 8.62 2.23 -19.57
C ALA A 22 8.23 2.10 -21.06
N GLU A 23 8.75 2.99 -21.92
CA GLU A 23 8.37 3.08 -23.33
C GLU A 23 8.51 1.76 -24.11
N GLU A 24 9.41 0.86 -23.70
CA GLU A 24 9.63 -0.44 -24.35
C GLU A 24 8.41 -1.38 -24.27
N ALA A 25 7.65 -1.35 -23.17
CA ALA A 25 6.45 -2.17 -23.02
C ALA A 25 5.33 -1.74 -23.99
N SER A 26 5.25 -0.46 -24.33
CA SER A 26 4.21 0.08 -25.22
C SER A 26 4.53 -0.07 -26.71
N ARG A 27 5.82 -0.22 -27.08
CA ARG A 27 6.20 -0.51 -28.47
C ARG A 27 5.61 -1.84 -28.96
N MET A 28 5.52 -2.85 -28.10
CA MET A 28 4.86 -4.12 -28.44
C MET A 28 3.36 -3.93 -28.76
N GLU A 29 2.66 -3.06 -28.03
CA GLU A 29 1.25 -2.74 -28.31
C GLU A 29 1.11 -1.98 -29.63
N SER A 30 2.01 -1.04 -29.94
CA SER A 30 1.98 -0.30 -31.21
C SER A 30 2.19 -1.18 -32.45
N TRP A 31 2.86 -2.33 -32.28
CA TRP A 31 3.05 -3.31 -33.35
C TRP A 31 1.77 -4.11 -33.64
N LEU A 32 0.86 -4.21 -32.67
CA LEU A 32 -0.45 -4.86 -32.82
C LEU A 32 -1.50 -3.97 -33.52
N TYR A 33 -1.28 -2.66 -33.55
CA TYR A 33 -2.20 -1.68 -34.13
C TYR A 33 -1.54 -0.94 -35.31
N GLU A 34 -1.68 -1.47 -36.52
CA GLU A 34 -1.29 -0.76 -37.75
C GLU A 34 -2.20 0.48 -37.96
N GLY A 35 -1.60 1.68 -38.08
CA GLY A 35 -2.31 2.89 -38.52
C GLY A 35 -2.25 4.12 -37.61
N ARG A 36 -1.42 4.17 -36.55
CA ARG A 36 -1.23 5.42 -35.77
C ARG A 36 -0.31 6.41 -36.52
N GLU A 37 -0.85 7.57 -36.89
CA GLU A 37 -0.12 8.72 -37.44
C GLU A 37 0.87 9.36 -36.43
N LYS A 38 0.68 9.13 -35.12
CA LYS A 38 1.57 9.61 -34.07
C LYS A 38 2.48 8.49 -33.60
N THR A 39 3.79 8.68 -33.75
CA THR A 39 4.83 7.81 -33.18
C THR A 39 5.04 8.14 -31.70
N GLY A 40 4.91 7.15 -30.82
CA GLY A 40 5.19 7.28 -29.38
C GLY A 40 3.96 7.18 -28.47
N ILE A 41 4.21 7.13 -27.16
CA ILE A 41 3.17 7.16 -26.12
C ILE A 41 2.78 8.61 -25.86
N ASP A 42 1.48 8.92 -25.81
CA ASP A 42 1.01 10.22 -25.35
C ASP A 42 0.95 10.22 -23.80
N PRO A 43 1.83 10.99 -23.10
CA PRO A 43 1.84 11.03 -21.64
C PRO A 43 0.52 11.56 -21.05
N TRP A 44 -0.22 12.38 -21.82
CA TRP A 44 -1.50 12.92 -21.38
C TRP A 44 -2.63 11.89 -21.46
N GLU A 45 -2.61 10.99 -22.45
CA GLU A 45 -3.55 9.86 -22.49
C GLU A 45 -3.31 8.91 -21.31
N LEU A 46 -2.04 8.66 -21.02
CA LEU A 46 -1.57 7.89 -19.87
C LEU A 46 -2.05 8.49 -18.54
N LEU A 47 -1.83 9.79 -18.33
CA LEU A 47 -2.33 10.52 -17.16
C LEU A 47 -3.87 10.48 -17.08
N LYS A 48 -4.56 10.70 -18.19
CA LYS A 48 -6.02 10.66 -18.25
C LYS A 48 -6.56 9.28 -17.86
N SER A 49 -5.91 8.20 -18.30
CA SER A 49 -6.25 6.83 -17.91
C SER A 49 -6.10 6.63 -16.41
N PHE A 50 -5.00 7.10 -15.83
CA PHE A 50 -4.77 7.05 -14.39
C PHE A 50 -5.85 7.82 -13.60
N VAL A 51 -6.14 9.07 -13.98
CA VAL A 51 -7.19 9.90 -13.36
C VAL A 51 -8.55 9.23 -13.45
N ASN A 52 -8.94 8.72 -14.64
CA ASN A 52 -10.21 8.01 -14.80
C ASN A 52 -10.27 6.75 -13.92
N GLY A 53 -9.14 6.05 -13.75
CA GLY A 53 -9.03 4.89 -12.88
C GLY A 53 -9.26 5.25 -11.42
N THR A 54 -8.62 6.32 -10.94
CA THR A 54 -8.77 6.79 -9.56
C THR A 54 -10.16 7.37 -9.29
N ASP A 55 -10.78 8.06 -10.25
CA ASP A 55 -12.15 8.57 -10.12
C ASP A 55 -13.17 7.44 -9.94
N ARG A 56 -12.98 6.31 -10.65
CA ARG A 56 -13.81 5.12 -10.43
C ARG A 56 -13.67 4.57 -9.02
N VAL A 57 -12.46 4.60 -8.45
CA VAL A 57 -12.25 4.17 -7.07
C VAL A 57 -12.93 5.13 -6.09
N LEU A 58 -12.85 6.44 -6.32
CA LEU A 58 -13.56 7.42 -5.50
C LEU A 58 -15.08 7.17 -5.54
N ASN A 59 -15.67 6.97 -6.72
CA ASN A 59 -17.10 6.67 -6.87
C ASN A 59 -17.53 5.40 -6.10
N LEU A 60 -16.64 4.41 -5.95
CA LEU A 60 -16.93 3.21 -5.14
C LEU A 60 -16.88 3.51 -3.64
N ILE A 61 -16.02 4.43 -3.22
CA ILE A 61 -15.84 4.83 -1.81
C ILE A 61 -16.98 5.76 -1.36
N GLU A 62 -17.42 6.69 -2.21
CA GLU A 62 -18.51 7.65 -1.91
C GLU A 62 -19.79 6.97 -1.39
N GLY A 63 -20.06 5.73 -1.82
CA GLY A 63 -21.22 4.95 -1.37
C GLY A 63 -21.24 4.67 0.14
N PHE A 64 -20.10 4.73 0.82
CA PHE A 64 -19.99 4.54 2.28
C PHE A 64 -19.15 5.60 3.01
N VAL A 65 -18.45 6.49 2.29
CA VAL A 65 -17.78 7.68 2.83
C VAL A 65 -18.20 8.91 2.01
N PRO A 66 -19.36 9.52 2.31
CA PRO A 66 -19.89 10.65 1.53
C PRO A 66 -19.00 11.90 1.54
N GLU A 67 -18.16 12.06 2.56
CA GLU A 67 -17.22 13.18 2.69
C GLU A 67 -15.92 12.98 1.89
N ALA A 68 -15.74 11.82 1.24
CA ALA A 68 -14.57 11.56 0.41
C ALA A 68 -14.61 12.44 -0.84
N GLY A 69 -13.50 13.12 -1.12
CA GLY A 69 -13.35 13.96 -2.30
C GLY A 69 -11.89 14.17 -2.66
N TRP A 70 -11.64 14.57 -3.90
CA TRP A 70 -10.31 15.00 -4.32
C TRP A 70 -9.95 16.34 -3.68
N LEU A 71 -8.72 16.42 -3.18
CA LEU A 71 -8.17 17.67 -2.66
C LEU A 71 -7.85 18.62 -3.82
N ASP A 72 -8.17 19.90 -3.64
CA ASP A 72 -7.65 20.94 -4.51
C ASP A 72 -6.14 21.20 -4.26
N ASP A 73 -5.53 22.11 -5.02
CA ASP A 73 -4.10 22.44 -4.88
C ASP A 73 -3.76 22.95 -3.48
N GLY A 74 -4.60 23.81 -2.87
CA GLY A 74 -4.36 24.38 -1.55
C GLY A 74 -4.52 23.34 -0.44
N GLU A 75 -5.52 22.48 -0.56
CA GLU A 75 -5.77 21.35 0.33
C GLU A 75 -4.63 20.32 0.23
N THR A 76 -4.14 20.05 -0.99
CA THR A 76 -2.99 19.17 -1.22
C THR A 76 -1.73 19.74 -0.58
N LEU A 77 -1.44 21.04 -0.77
CA LEU A 77 -0.30 21.70 -0.12
C LEU A 77 -0.42 21.69 1.41
N SER A 78 -1.63 21.92 1.93
CA SER A 78 -1.91 21.88 3.38
C SER A 78 -1.70 20.48 3.96
N TYR A 79 -2.17 19.44 3.25
CA TYR A 79 -1.91 18.04 3.59
C TYR A 79 -0.41 17.74 3.60
N LEU A 80 0.31 18.07 2.53
CA LEU A 80 1.75 17.82 2.42
C LEU A 80 2.53 18.51 3.55
N HIS A 81 2.22 19.77 3.86
CA HIS A 81 2.82 20.48 4.99
C HIS A 81 2.56 19.76 6.33
N SER A 82 1.33 19.28 6.55
CA SER A 82 1.00 18.51 7.77
C SER A 82 1.80 17.20 7.91
N THR A 83 2.40 16.69 6.82
CA THR A 83 3.28 15.51 6.88
C THR A 83 4.72 15.83 7.28
N ILE A 84 5.12 17.11 7.29
CA ILE A 84 6.49 17.53 7.58
C ILE A 84 6.59 18.62 8.65
N SER A 85 5.49 18.99 9.30
CA SER A 85 5.47 20.00 10.36
C SER A 85 4.59 19.59 11.53
N THR A 86 4.91 20.09 12.73
CA THR A 86 4.02 20.01 13.89
C THR A 86 2.93 21.08 13.89
N LYS A 87 3.00 22.08 13.00
CA LYS A 87 2.05 23.19 12.93
C LYS A 87 0.96 22.92 11.92
N ARG A 88 -0.28 22.74 12.39
CA ARG A 88 -1.43 22.60 11.49
C ARG A 88 -1.95 23.97 11.06
N HIS A 89 -1.84 24.25 9.77
CA HIS A 89 -2.42 25.44 9.15
C HIS A 89 -2.64 25.22 7.65
N ARG A 90 -3.46 26.09 7.04
CA ARG A 90 -3.68 26.06 5.59
C ARG A 90 -2.51 26.71 4.85
N VAL A 91 -2.10 26.08 3.75
CA VAL A 91 -1.10 26.60 2.82
C VAL A 91 -1.82 27.12 1.58
N ARG A 92 -1.60 28.39 1.25
CA ARG A 92 -2.16 29.01 0.03
C ARG A 92 -1.30 28.63 -1.17
N VAL A 93 -1.95 28.40 -2.32
CA VAL A 93 -1.26 28.25 -3.61
C VAL A 93 -0.52 29.55 -3.95
N PRO A 94 0.80 29.52 -4.19
CA PRO A 94 1.57 30.72 -4.50
C PRO A 94 1.20 31.25 -5.88
N GLU A 95 1.24 32.59 -6.04
CA GLU A 95 0.95 33.24 -7.33
C GLU A 95 2.02 32.90 -8.39
N THR A 96 3.26 32.68 -7.95
CA THR A 96 4.36 32.23 -8.80
C THR A 96 4.73 30.78 -8.44
N PRO A 97 4.77 29.85 -9.40
CA PRO A 97 5.21 28.48 -9.15
C PRO A 97 6.59 28.43 -8.52
N MET A 98 6.75 27.60 -7.49
CA MET A 98 8.01 27.42 -6.77
C MET A 98 8.14 26.00 -6.26
N HIS A 99 9.36 25.62 -5.89
CA HIS A 99 9.63 24.28 -5.38
C HIS A 99 8.95 24.05 -4.02
N LEU A 100 8.43 22.83 -3.84
CA LEU A 100 7.67 22.46 -2.64
C LEU A 100 8.52 22.47 -1.37
N ASP A 101 9.82 22.19 -1.47
CA ASP A 101 10.76 22.28 -0.35
C ASP A 101 10.92 23.72 0.14
N ALA A 102 10.95 24.70 -0.76
CA ALA A 102 10.99 26.11 -0.40
C ALA A 102 9.65 26.61 0.19
N LEU A 103 8.52 26.04 -0.26
CA LEU A 103 7.18 26.47 0.15
C LEU A 103 6.71 25.82 1.45
N LEU A 104 6.93 24.52 1.62
CA LEU A 104 6.30 23.73 2.68
C LEU A 104 7.15 23.56 3.93
N VAL A 105 8.48 23.67 3.83
CA VAL A 105 9.39 23.38 4.94
C VAL A 105 9.43 24.57 5.90
N ASP A 106 9.09 24.33 7.17
CA ASP A 106 9.12 25.37 8.22
C ASP A 106 9.91 24.95 9.48
N GLN A 107 10.37 23.70 9.56
CA GLN A 107 11.05 23.13 10.70
C GLN A 107 12.21 22.22 10.26
N PRO A 108 13.36 22.24 10.98
CA PRO A 108 14.45 21.32 10.71
C PRO A 108 14.09 19.89 11.16
N LEU A 109 14.55 18.89 10.40
CA LEU A 109 14.52 17.48 10.81
C LEU A 109 15.91 17.05 11.26
N ALA A 110 16.06 16.74 12.55
CA ALA A 110 17.25 16.08 13.09
C ALA A 110 17.01 14.56 13.14
N GLY A 111 17.91 13.78 12.52
CA GLY A 111 17.89 12.32 12.56
C GLY A 111 18.71 11.73 13.72
N GLY A 112 19.07 10.46 13.61
CA GLY A 112 19.94 9.77 14.58
C GLY A 112 19.17 9.04 15.67
N LEU A 113 19.80 8.88 16.85
CA LEU A 113 19.23 8.13 17.98
C LEU A 113 18.05 8.85 18.65
N GLU A 114 18.02 10.18 18.55
CA GLU A 114 16.95 11.01 19.10
C GLU A 114 16.37 11.90 17.98
N PRO A 115 15.57 11.32 17.06
CA PRO A 115 15.03 12.08 15.96
C PRO A 115 14.09 13.17 16.45
N ARG A 116 14.19 14.37 15.86
CA ARG A 116 13.37 15.54 16.20
C ARG A 116 12.91 16.27 14.96
N LEU A 117 11.67 16.76 15.00
CA LEU A 117 11.13 17.72 14.04
C LEU A 117 10.92 19.05 14.76
N GLY A 118 11.76 20.03 14.45
CA GLY A 118 11.91 21.24 15.27
C GLY A 118 12.23 20.85 16.71
N ASP A 119 11.38 21.27 17.65
CA ASP A 119 11.56 20.95 19.06
C ASP A 119 10.93 19.62 19.49
N ALA A 120 10.09 19.00 18.65
CA ALA A 120 9.36 17.79 18.99
C ALA A 120 10.18 16.52 18.76
N HIS A 121 10.31 15.67 19.78
CA HIS A 121 10.89 14.34 19.62
C HIS A 121 9.94 13.40 18.87
N LEU A 122 10.48 12.71 17.88
CA LEU A 122 9.75 11.71 17.10
C LEU A 122 9.90 10.34 17.74
N ARG A 123 8.78 9.64 17.90
CA ARG A 123 8.73 8.22 18.29
C ARG A 123 8.07 7.45 17.15
N THR A 124 8.82 6.51 16.57
CA THR A 124 8.35 5.70 15.44
C THR A 124 8.04 4.29 15.94
N LEU A 125 6.85 3.80 15.62
CA LEU A 125 6.43 2.43 15.83
C LEU A 125 6.19 1.79 14.47
N THR A 126 6.77 0.62 14.23
CA THR A 126 6.54 -0.17 13.02
C THR A 126 5.84 -1.47 13.41
N ILE A 127 4.70 -1.73 12.79
CA ILE A 127 3.96 -2.98 12.94
C ILE A 127 4.50 -3.95 11.88
N THR A 128 5.20 -5.00 12.30
CA THR A 128 5.84 -5.97 11.39
C THR A 128 5.02 -7.24 11.16
N GLY A 129 3.86 -7.36 11.83
CA GLY A 129 3.00 -8.53 11.73
C GLY A 129 1.55 -8.13 11.75
N PHE A 130 0.79 -8.63 10.78
CA PHE A 130 -0.65 -8.48 10.72
C PHE A 130 -1.33 -9.76 11.27
N PRO A 131 -2.53 -9.63 11.88
CA PRO A 131 -3.30 -10.79 12.28
C PRO A 131 -3.68 -11.64 11.06
N THR A 132 -3.88 -12.94 11.28
CA THR A 132 -4.29 -13.88 10.21
C THR A 132 -5.69 -13.60 9.66
N MET A 133 -6.48 -12.79 10.35
CA MET A 133 -7.78 -12.32 9.92
C MET A 133 -7.91 -10.84 10.27
N THR A 134 -8.50 -10.07 9.35
CA THR A 134 -8.79 -8.64 9.54
C THR A 134 -10.29 -8.40 9.39
N PHE A 135 -10.76 -7.29 9.95
CA PHE A 135 -12.11 -6.78 9.75
C PHE A 135 -12.06 -5.25 9.66
N PRO A 136 -13.06 -4.60 9.04
CA PRO A 136 -13.12 -3.14 8.96
C PRO A 136 -13.02 -2.52 10.36
N GLY A 137 -12.12 -1.54 10.55
CA GLY A 137 -11.95 -0.86 11.83
C GLY A 137 -11.16 -1.62 12.89
N ILE A 138 -10.40 -2.66 12.54
CA ILE A 138 -9.55 -3.42 13.49
C ILE A 138 -8.58 -2.57 14.32
N LEU A 139 -8.29 -1.34 13.88
CA LEU A 139 -7.38 -0.39 14.55
C LEU A 139 -8.09 0.90 15.00
N ASP A 140 -9.42 0.88 15.13
CA ASP A 140 -10.21 2.07 15.47
C ASP A 140 -9.90 2.63 16.87
N ASP A 141 -9.47 1.78 17.80
CA ASP A 141 -9.05 2.23 19.14
C ASP A 141 -7.85 3.21 19.09
N LEU A 142 -7.03 3.18 18.04
CA LEU A 142 -5.95 4.14 17.87
C LEU A 142 -6.49 5.56 17.68
N ASN A 143 -7.67 5.72 17.07
CA ASN A 143 -8.30 7.02 16.86
C ASN A 143 -8.73 7.70 18.17
N ARG A 144 -8.74 6.96 19.29
CA ARG A 144 -9.16 7.45 20.62
C ARG A 144 -7.98 7.86 21.52
N LEU A 145 -6.75 7.77 21.02
CA LEU A 145 -5.56 8.15 21.79
C LEU A 145 -5.58 9.65 22.10
N ALA A 146 -5.25 9.99 23.34
CA ALA A 146 -5.23 11.37 23.83
C ALA A 146 -3.94 12.14 23.47
N PHE A 147 -3.34 11.84 22.31
CA PHE A 147 -2.15 12.53 21.81
C PHE A 147 -2.12 12.52 20.27
N PRO A 148 -1.50 13.53 19.64
CA PRO A 148 -1.41 13.58 18.19
C PRO A 148 -0.40 12.54 17.69
N TYR A 149 -0.80 11.79 16.67
CA TYR A 149 0.08 10.88 15.95
C TYR A 149 -0.21 10.94 14.46
N ARG A 150 0.72 10.40 13.66
CA ARG A 150 0.49 10.12 12.25
C ARG A 150 0.69 8.64 12.01
N TRP A 151 -0.29 8.03 11.35
CA TRP A 151 -0.20 6.66 10.88
C TRP A 151 -0.25 6.65 9.35
N SER A 152 0.67 5.90 8.74
CA SER A 152 0.69 5.63 7.31
C SER A 152 0.74 4.13 7.08
N THR A 153 -0.10 3.64 6.17
CA THR A 153 -0.08 2.28 5.64
C THR A 153 0.10 2.38 4.13
N ARG A 154 1.00 1.58 3.57
CA ARG A 154 1.26 1.58 2.13
C ARG A 154 0.95 0.21 1.56
N ALA A 155 -0.07 0.12 0.71
CA ALA A 155 -0.28 -1.06 -0.11
C ALA A 155 0.38 -0.88 -1.49
N ILE A 156 1.16 -1.88 -1.93
CA ILE A 156 1.71 -1.98 -3.28
C ILE A 156 0.93 -3.08 -3.99
N MET A 157 -0.03 -2.66 -4.80
CA MET A 157 -0.88 -3.57 -5.56
C MET A 157 -0.05 -4.37 -6.57
N LEU A 158 -0.29 -5.67 -6.63
CA LEU A 158 0.31 -6.55 -7.62
C LEU A 158 -0.65 -6.80 -8.76
N ASP A 159 -0.11 -6.84 -9.98
CA ASP A 159 -0.88 -7.39 -11.09
C ASP A 159 -1.10 -8.89 -10.89
N LYS A 160 -2.09 -9.44 -11.59
CA LYS A 160 -2.47 -10.86 -11.47
C LYS A 160 -1.30 -11.80 -11.79
N THR A 161 -0.43 -11.42 -12.73
CA THR A 161 0.70 -12.25 -13.17
C THR A 161 1.76 -12.34 -12.08
N ASP A 162 2.13 -11.21 -11.50
CA ASP A 162 3.14 -11.12 -10.46
C ASP A 162 2.64 -11.68 -9.12
N ALA A 163 1.36 -11.45 -8.79
CA ALA A 163 0.69 -12.12 -7.68
C ALA A 163 0.73 -13.64 -7.84
N THR A 164 0.35 -14.17 -9.00
CA THR A 164 0.38 -15.62 -9.27
C THR A 164 1.79 -16.21 -9.12
N LYS A 165 2.81 -15.54 -9.67
CA LYS A 165 4.22 -15.98 -9.54
C LYS A 165 4.66 -15.99 -8.08
N LEU A 166 4.34 -14.93 -7.33
CA LEU A 166 4.69 -14.79 -5.91
C LEU A 166 4.03 -15.88 -5.07
N VAL A 167 2.72 -16.04 -5.15
CA VAL A 167 1.96 -17.01 -4.36
C VAL A 167 2.40 -18.45 -4.73
N THR A 168 2.66 -18.73 -6.01
CA THR A 168 3.21 -20.03 -6.44
C THR A 168 4.57 -20.31 -5.81
N LYS A 169 5.45 -19.30 -5.71
CA LYS A 169 6.75 -19.42 -5.04
C LYS A 169 6.58 -19.70 -3.54
N ILE A 170 5.69 -18.97 -2.87
CA ILE A 170 5.36 -19.17 -1.45
C ILE A 170 4.83 -20.59 -1.22
N ARG A 171 3.87 -21.04 -2.04
CA ARG A 171 3.34 -22.42 -2.01
C ARG A 171 4.46 -23.46 -2.14
N ARG A 172 5.37 -23.29 -3.10
CA ARG A 172 6.49 -24.21 -3.31
C ARG A 172 7.43 -24.27 -2.10
N GLN A 173 7.70 -23.12 -1.47
CA GLN A 173 8.53 -23.04 -0.27
C GLN A 173 7.89 -23.78 0.92
N TRP A 174 6.59 -23.59 1.16
CA TRP A 174 5.88 -24.31 2.22
C TRP A 174 5.70 -25.79 1.89
N PHE A 175 5.46 -26.14 0.62
CA PHE A 175 5.42 -27.53 0.18
C PHE A 175 6.71 -28.26 0.53
N ALA A 176 7.86 -27.66 0.19
CA ALA A 176 9.17 -28.26 0.45
C ALA A 176 9.48 -28.43 1.95
N LYS A 177 8.87 -27.62 2.83
CA LYS A 177 9.02 -27.73 4.29
C LYS A 177 8.17 -28.82 4.92
N ARG A 178 7.15 -29.35 4.22
CA ARG A 178 6.23 -30.37 4.76
C ARG A 178 6.91 -31.68 5.18
N LYS A 179 7.98 -32.08 4.49
CA LYS A 179 8.75 -33.28 4.81
C LYS A 179 10.23 -32.93 4.82
N SER A 180 10.94 -33.32 5.88
CA SER A 180 12.40 -33.20 5.93
C SER A 180 13.01 -33.97 4.76
N VAL A 181 14.08 -33.42 4.15
CA VAL A 181 14.86 -34.09 3.09
C VAL A 181 15.30 -35.49 3.53
N ALA A 182 15.62 -35.67 4.82
CA ALA A 182 15.96 -36.98 5.40
C ALA A 182 14.78 -37.96 5.41
N THR A 183 13.56 -37.46 5.62
CA THR A 183 12.33 -38.26 5.61
C THR A 183 11.97 -38.70 4.20
N ILE A 184 12.11 -37.83 3.20
CA ILE A 184 11.90 -38.17 1.78
C ILE A 184 12.92 -39.23 1.34
N LEU A 185 14.19 -39.07 1.70
CA LEU A 185 15.24 -40.06 1.43
C LEU A 185 14.96 -41.41 2.12
N LYS A 186 14.47 -41.39 3.35
CA LYS A 186 14.10 -42.61 4.09
C LYS A 186 12.93 -43.33 3.41
N GLU A 187 11.87 -42.63 3.00
CA GLU A 187 10.72 -43.21 2.30
C GLU A 187 11.12 -43.90 0.99
N VAL A 188 12.00 -43.28 0.20
CA VAL A 188 12.50 -43.86 -1.06
C VAL A 188 13.34 -45.12 -0.80
N MET A 189 14.07 -45.19 0.32
CA MET A 189 14.88 -46.36 0.67
C MET A 189 14.10 -47.47 1.39
N THR A 190 13.08 -47.13 2.18
CA THR A 190 12.35 -48.09 3.02
C THR A 190 10.98 -48.49 2.47
N ASN A 191 10.48 -47.83 1.42
CA ASN A 191 9.16 -48.06 0.82
C ASN A 191 7.99 -47.98 1.82
N GLU A 192 8.22 -47.35 2.97
CA GLU A 192 7.26 -47.12 4.05
C GLU A 192 7.02 -45.62 4.17
N ALA A 193 5.76 -45.18 4.02
CA ALA A 193 5.40 -43.78 4.19
C ALA A 193 5.63 -43.35 5.64
N SER A 194 6.48 -42.34 5.84
CA SER A 194 6.71 -41.75 7.16
C SER A 194 5.58 -40.76 7.48
N VAL A 195 4.98 -40.93 8.66
CA VAL A 195 3.82 -40.18 9.15
C VAL A 195 4.16 -38.74 9.60
N LEU A 196 5.45 -38.41 9.76
CA LEU A 196 5.87 -37.08 10.21
C LEU A 196 5.80 -36.06 9.07
N VAL A 197 4.65 -35.42 8.94
CA VAL A 197 4.40 -34.23 8.13
C VAL A 197 4.32 -33.02 9.04
N ASP A 198 5.03 -31.95 8.70
CA ASP A 198 4.86 -30.66 9.36
C ASP A 198 3.48 -30.10 8.99
N THR A 199 2.56 -30.13 9.96
CA THR A 199 1.17 -29.69 9.79
C THR A 199 1.05 -28.20 9.54
N ASP A 200 1.95 -27.37 10.09
CA ASP A 200 1.94 -25.91 9.83
C ASP A 200 2.33 -25.64 8.38
N ALA A 201 3.40 -26.28 7.90
CA ALA A 201 3.82 -26.17 6.51
C ALA A 201 2.73 -26.69 5.54
N ALA A 202 1.96 -27.71 5.93
CA ALA A 202 0.84 -28.20 5.15
C ALA A 202 -0.32 -27.19 5.09
N ASN A 203 -0.69 -26.59 6.22
CA ASN A 203 -1.72 -25.55 6.28
C ASN A 203 -1.31 -24.33 5.45
N LYS A 204 -0.06 -23.86 5.58
CA LYS A 204 0.44 -22.73 4.78
C LYS A 204 0.48 -22.99 3.27
N ALA A 205 0.72 -24.23 2.87
CA ALA A 205 0.62 -24.60 1.46
C ALA A 205 -0.84 -24.59 0.97
N ALA A 206 -1.78 -25.07 1.79
CA ALA A 206 -3.21 -25.02 1.48
C ALA A 206 -3.74 -23.58 1.43
N ASP A 207 -3.33 -22.70 2.35
CA ASP A 207 -3.65 -21.28 2.34
C ASP A 207 -3.17 -20.63 1.02
N ALA A 208 -1.96 -20.95 0.56
CA ALA A 208 -1.44 -20.44 -0.70
C ALA A 208 -2.18 -21.01 -1.93
N ASP A 209 -2.69 -22.24 -1.85
CA ASP A 209 -3.56 -22.80 -2.90
C ASP A 209 -4.92 -22.09 -2.94
N ALA A 210 -5.51 -21.75 -1.80
CA ALA A 210 -6.74 -20.97 -1.72
C ALA A 210 -6.55 -19.56 -2.31
N ALA A 211 -5.45 -18.88 -1.96
CA ALA A 211 -5.13 -17.56 -2.53
C ALA A 211 -4.98 -17.60 -4.07
N LEU A 212 -4.42 -18.68 -4.64
CA LEU A 212 -4.37 -18.86 -6.11
C LEU A 212 -5.76 -19.07 -6.73
N GLN A 213 -6.68 -19.72 -6.03
CA GLN A 213 -8.07 -19.86 -6.49
C GLN A 213 -8.81 -18.51 -6.47
N ASP A 214 -8.63 -17.74 -5.40
CA ASP A 214 -9.23 -16.41 -5.26
C ASP A 214 -8.70 -15.46 -6.33
N LEU A 215 -7.39 -15.44 -6.59
CA LEU A 215 -6.80 -14.72 -7.72
C LEU A 215 -7.37 -15.16 -9.08
N GLY A 216 -7.70 -16.45 -9.22
CA GLY A 216 -8.31 -17.01 -10.43
C GLY A 216 -9.73 -16.52 -10.66
N SER A 217 -10.46 -16.15 -9.60
CA SER A 217 -11.85 -15.69 -9.66
C SER A 217 -12.03 -14.26 -10.19
N ASP A 218 -10.94 -13.50 -10.30
CA ASP A 218 -10.94 -12.06 -10.65
C ASP A 218 -11.73 -11.15 -9.69
N GLN A 219 -12.07 -11.64 -8.49
CA GLN A 219 -12.74 -10.86 -7.45
C GLN A 219 -11.78 -10.30 -6.39
N VAL A 220 -10.58 -10.89 -6.27
CA VAL A 220 -9.59 -10.57 -5.23
C VAL A 220 -8.26 -10.20 -5.88
N GLY A 221 -7.65 -9.14 -5.38
CA GLY A 221 -6.29 -8.73 -5.71
C GLY A 221 -5.34 -8.91 -4.53
N GLU A 222 -4.05 -8.96 -4.83
CA GLU A 222 -2.99 -9.13 -3.82
C GLU A 222 -2.12 -7.87 -3.75
N ALA A 223 -1.60 -7.58 -2.57
CA ALA A 223 -0.73 -6.42 -2.35
C ALA A 223 0.34 -6.71 -1.30
N TYR A 224 1.49 -6.05 -1.42
CA TYR A 224 2.41 -5.91 -0.29
C TYR A 224 1.92 -4.76 0.59
N VAL A 225 1.89 -4.98 1.91
CA VAL A 225 1.51 -3.97 2.91
C VAL A 225 2.69 -3.66 3.82
#